data_AF-A0A1B0CP83-F1
#
_entry.id   AF-A0A1B0CP83-F1
#
_cell.length_a   1.000
_cell.length_b   1.000
_cell.length_c   1.000
_cell.angle_alpha   90.00
_cell.angle_beta   90.00
_cell.angle_gamma   90.00
#
_symmetry.space_group_name_H-M   'P 1'
#
loop_
_entity.id
_entity.type
_entity.pdbx_description
1 polymer ?
#
loop_
_entity_poly.entity_id
_entity_poly.type
_entity_poly.pdbx_seq_one_letter_code
_entity_poly.pdbx_strand_id
1 'polypeptide(L)'
;MYSAEDNARIELIKKHIGEYPDFPKKGIIFKAVKELFLSYIKSSCPDIDAVVGLDARGFLFSLLIASELSIGCVPIRKKGKLPGETYSVEYQLEYGVDVFQLQKSALKPGQKVLIVDDLIATGGTLEAATKLIEKSGAVVVECLAIMELTPLKGRDKLKNYKVHSFIQYDED
;
A
#
# COMPACT_ATOMS: atom_id res chain seq x y z
N MET A 1 -5.07 -14.39 12.70
CA MET A 1 -6.37 -14.98 12.28
C MET A 1 -7.39 -13.86 12.31
N TYR A 2 -8.14 -13.63 11.23
CA TYR A 2 -9.11 -12.53 11.15
C TYR A 2 -10.32 -12.75 12.06
N SER A 3 -10.94 -11.67 12.53
CA SER A 3 -12.21 -11.75 13.26
C SER A 3 -13.35 -12.22 12.34
N ALA A 4 -14.48 -12.67 12.92
CA ALA A 4 -15.66 -13.01 12.11
C ALA A 4 -16.17 -11.82 11.28
N GLU A 5 -16.05 -10.61 11.82
CA GLU A 5 -16.44 -9.38 11.15
C GLU A 5 -15.48 -9.04 10.00
N ASP A 6 -14.17 -9.18 10.21
CA ASP A 6 -13.16 -8.99 9.15
C ASP A 6 -13.32 -10.02 8.03
N ASN A 7 -13.62 -11.29 8.35
CA ASN A 7 -13.92 -12.30 7.34
C ASN A 7 -15.16 -11.92 6.51
N ALA A 8 -16.22 -11.41 7.14
CA ALA A 8 -17.40 -10.92 6.42
C ALA A 8 -17.07 -9.74 5.49
N ARG A 9 -16.19 -8.82 5.93
CA ARG A 9 -15.69 -7.71 5.08
C ARG A 9 -14.87 -8.24 3.90
N ILE A 10 -13.97 -9.20 4.13
CA ILE A 10 -13.15 -9.81 3.09
C ILE A 10 -14.04 -10.47 2.03
N GLU A 11 -15.02 -11.28 2.43
CA GLU A 11 -15.96 -11.92 1.49
C GLU A 11 -16.83 -10.91 0.74
N LEU A 12 -17.26 -9.84 1.42
CA LEU A 12 -17.95 -8.72 0.78
C LEU A 12 -17.06 -8.07 -0.29
N ILE A 13 -15.80 -7.78 0.01
CA ILE A 13 -14.86 -7.18 -0.94
C ILE A 13 -14.64 -8.13 -2.13
N LYS A 14 -14.33 -9.40 -1.89
CA LYS A 14 -14.15 -10.43 -2.94
C LYS A 14 -15.32 -10.48 -3.91
N LYS A 15 -16.55 -10.52 -3.38
CA LYS A 15 -17.77 -10.57 -4.21
C LYS A 15 -17.90 -9.38 -5.18
N HIS A 16 -17.29 -8.24 -4.87
CA HIS A 16 -17.45 -7.01 -5.65
C HIS A 16 -16.18 -6.58 -6.38
N ILE A 17 -15.07 -7.32 -6.25
CA ILE A 17 -13.90 -7.11 -7.10
C ILE A 17 -14.29 -7.48 -8.53
N GLY A 18 -14.19 -6.53 -9.46
CA GLY A 18 -14.53 -6.73 -10.88
C GLY A 18 -16.01 -6.48 -11.23
N GLU A 19 -16.88 -6.30 -10.23
CA GLU A 19 -18.29 -5.96 -10.43
C GLU A 19 -18.57 -4.48 -10.09
N TYR A 20 -19.68 -3.97 -10.63
CA TYR A 20 -19.97 -2.54 -10.80
C TYR A 20 -20.11 -1.74 -9.47
N PRO A 21 -19.77 -0.43 -9.48
CA PRO A 21 -19.95 0.46 -8.33
C PRO A 21 -21.40 0.47 -7.80
N ASP A 22 -21.55 0.73 -6.49
CA ASP A 22 -22.83 0.88 -5.75
C ASP A 22 -23.62 -0.40 -5.43
N PHE A 23 -23.02 -1.58 -5.61
CA PHE A 23 -23.59 -2.85 -5.15
C PHE A 23 -23.01 -3.25 -3.77
N PRO A 24 -23.80 -3.72 -2.78
CA PRO A 24 -25.26 -3.74 -2.73
C PRO A 24 -25.90 -2.39 -2.36
N LYS A 25 -25.09 -1.41 -1.91
CA LYS A 25 -25.47 0.01 -1.76
C LYS A 25 -24.23 0.89 -1.94
N LYS A 26 -24.45 2.16 -2.28
CA LYS A 26 -23.43 3.18 -2.37
C LYS A 26 -22.54 3.25 -1.13
N GLY A 27 -21.23 3.17 -1.33
CA GLY A 27 -20.21 3.31 -0.28
C GLY A 27 -20.00 2.11 0.65
N ILE A 28 -20.77 1.03 0.54
CA ILE A 28 -20.62 -0.15 1.42
C ILE A 28 -19.25 -0.80 1.25
N ILE A 29 -18.82 -1.05 0.00
CA ILE A 29 -17.51 -1.65 -0.28
C ILE A 29 -16.38 -0.78 0.26
N PHE A 30 -16.45 0.53 0.03
CA PHE A 30 -15.44 1.48 0.51
C PHE A 30 -15.35 1.49 2.04
N LYS A 31 -16.50 1.48 2.73
CA LYS A 31 -16.55 1.37 4.19
C LYS A 31 -15.94 0.07 4.69
N ALA A 32 -16.21 -1.06 4.04
CA ALA A 32 -15.64 -2.35 4.39
C ALA A 32 -14.12 -2.38 4.23
N VAL A 33 -13.59 -1.87 3.10
CA VAL A 33 -12.14 -1.74 2.88
C VAL A 33 -11.53 -0.85 3.96
N LYS A 34 -12.12 0.31 4.23
CA LYS A 34 -11.66 1.23 5.28
C LYS A 34 -11.54 0.56 6.64
N GLU A 35 -12.61 -0.06 7.10
CA GLU A 35 -12.66 -0.69 8.42
C GLU A 35 -11.66 -1.83 8.54
N LEU A 36 -11.49 -2.62 7.47
CA LEU A 36 -10.53 -3.72 7.41
C LEU A 36 -9.07 -3.22 7.54
N PHE A 37 -8.71 -2.16 6.82
CA PHE A 37 -7.39 -1.53 6.98
C PHE A 37 -7.18 -1.02 8.41
N LEU A 38 -8.15 -0.29 8.96
CA LEU A 38 -8.00 0.32 10.27
C LEU A 38 -7.93 -0.71 11.41
N SER A 39 -8.73 -1.78 11.35
CA SER A 39 -8.68 -2.86 12.35
C SER A 39 -7.33 -3.57 12.33
N TYR A 40 -6.81 -3.86 11.13
CA TYR A 40 -5.51 -4.49 10.96
C TYR A 40 -4.36 -3.58 11.43
N ILE A 41 -4.34 -2.32 11.02
CA ILE A 41 -3.26 -1.38 11.38
C ILE A 41 -3.19 -1.18 12.89
N LYS A 42 -4.34 -0.98 13.55
CA LYS A 42 -4.40 -0.83 15.02
C LYS A 42 -3.86 -2.03 15.79
N SER A 43 -4.01 -3.24 15.23
CA SER A 43 -3.54 -4.47 15.87
C SER A 43 -2.09 -4.84 15.52
N SER A 44 -1.68 -4.60 14.28
CA SER A 44 -0.42 -5.12 13.73
C SER A 44 0.67 -4.07 13.54
N CYS A 45 0.29 -2.78 13.46
CA CYS A 45 1.16 -1.65 13.18
C CYS A 45 0.80 -0.42 14.06
N PRO A 46 0.70 -0.54 15.40
CA PRO A 46 0.16 0.52 16.25
C PRO A 46 1.01 1.81 16.29
N ASP A 47 2.31 1.71 16.01
CA ASP A 47 3.27 2.81 16.17
C ASP A 47 3.77 3.36 14.81
N ILE A 48 2.88 3.59 13.85
CA ILE A 48 3.24 4.20 12.56
C ILE A 48 3.12 5.72 12.62
N ASP A 49 4.09 6.42 12.02
CA ASP A 49 4.14 7.90 12.00
C ASP A 49 3.62 8.48 10.68
N ALA A 50 3.65 7.69 9.60
CA ALA A 50 3.17 8.08 8.30
C ALA A 50 2.75 6.89 7.45
N VAL A 51 1.88 7.16 6.47
CA VAL A 51 1.49 6.22 5.42
C VAL A 51 2.03 6.71 4.10
N VAL A 52 2.70 5.82 3.36
CA VAL A 52 3.13 6.05 1.99
C VAL A 52 2.18 5.36 1.03
N GLY A 53 1.63 6.12 0.09
CA GLY A 53 0.85 5.59 -1.03
C GLY A 53 1.63 5.65 -2.34
N LEU A 54 1.41 4.68 -3.21
CA LEU A 54 1.99 4.64 -4.56
C LEU A 54 1.02 5.18 -5.62
N ASP A 55 1.57 5.86 -6.63
CA ASP A 55 0.78 6.45 -7.72
C ASP A 55 0.13 5.36 -8.60
N ALA A 56 -1.17 5.37 -8.87
CA ALA A 56 -2.21 6.28 -8.35
C ALA A 56 -3.13 5.63 -7.30
N ARG A 57 -3.37 4.32 -7.41
CA ARG A 57 -4.44 3.64 -6.65
C ARG A 57 -4.11 3.53 -5.16
N GLY A 58 -2.83 3.36 -4.82
CA GLY A 58 -2.37 3.39 -3.44
C GLY A 58 -2.75 4.69 -2.70
N PHE A 59 -2.88 5.83 -3.40
CA PHE A 59 -3.31 7.09 -2.77
C PHE A 59 -4.71 7.03 -2.18
N LEU A 60 -5.63 6.28 -2.79
CA LEU A 60 -7.01 6.17 -2.31
C LEU A 60 -7.04 5.62 -0.88
N PHE A 61 -6.21 4.61 -0.63
CA PHE A 61 -6.14 3.94 0.67
C PHE A 61 -5.21 4.69 1.62
N SER A 62 -4.06 5.19 1.16
CA SER A 62 -3.12 5.91 2.02
C SER A 62 -3.71 7.20 2.59
N LEU A 63 -4.42 7.99 1.79
CA LEU A 63 -5.08 9.22 2.24
C LEU A 63 -6.17 8.93 3.27
N LEU A 64 -6.94 7.87 3.03
CA LEU A 64 -7.99 7.42 3.92
C LEU A 64 -7.43 6.98 5.27
N ILE A 65 -6.39 6.14 5.27
CA ILE A 65 -5.75 5.65 6.50
C ILE A 65 -5.12 6.82 7.26
N ALA A 66 -4.37 7.68 6.57
CA ALA A 66 -3.69 8.81 7.20
C ALA A 66 -4.68 9.80 7.84
N SER A 67 -5.82 10.06 7.17
CA SER A 67 -6.89 10.91 7.70
C SER A 67 -7.50 10.32 8.98
N GLU A 68 -7.87 9.04 8.95
CA GLU A 68 -8.51 8.36 10.08
C GLU A 68 -7.58 8.17 11.29
N LEU A 69 -6.27 8.06 11.05
CA LEU A 69 -5.26 7.95 12.10
C LEU A 69 -4.65 9.30 12.50
N SER A 70 -4.98 10.39 11.81
CA SER A 70 -4.38 11.72 12.02
C SER A 70 -2.85 11.73 11.92
N ILE A 71 -2.30 11.01 10.94
CA ILE A 71 -0.85 10.91 10.67
C ILE A 71 -0.49 11.45 9.29
N GLY A 72 0.81 11.57 8.99
CA GLY A 72 1.27 12.05 7.70
C GLY A 72 0.90 11.10 6.55
N CYS A 73 0.48 11.66 5.40
CA CYS A 73 0.36 10.92 4.15
C CYS A 73 1.44 11.40 3.17
N VAL A 74 2.27 10.50 2.68
CA VAL A 74 3.39 10.83 1.80
C VAL A 74 3.23 10.10 0.45
N PRO A 75 3.15 10.84 -0.67
CA PRO A 75 3.04 10.20 -1.98
C PRO A 75 4.43 9.81 -2.52
N ILE A 76 4.55 8.60 -3.03
CA ILE A 76 5.60 8.23 -4.00
C ILE A 76 5.00 8.30 -5.39
N ARG A 77 5.63 9.08 -6.29
CA ARG A 77 5.08 9.38 -7.61
C ARG A 77 6.04 9.04 -8.73
N LYS A 78 5.49 8.87 -9.93
CA LYS A 78 6.29 8.80 -11.17
C LYS A 78 7.09 10.09 -11.38
N LYS A 79 8.22 9.96 -12.08
CA LYS A 79 9.16 11.06 -12.35
C LYS A 79 8.46 12.31 -12.90
N GLY A 80 8.83 13.47 -12.34
CA GLY A 80 8.36 14.79 -12.79
C GLY A 80 7.00 15.22 -12.21
N LYS A 81 6.38 14.42 -11.34
CA LYS A 81 5.09 14.74 -10.70
C LYS A 81 5.22 15.43 -9.33
N LEU A 82 6.41 15.42 -8.74
CA LEU A 82 6.69 16.03 -7.43
C LEU A 82 7.54 17.30 -7.62
N PRO A 83 7.21 18.40 -6.91
CA PRO A 83 8.02 19.62 -6.95
C PRO A 83 9.28 19.49 -6.08
N GLY A 84 10.29 20.32 -6.37
CA GLY A 84 11.50 20.42 -5.56
C GLY A 84 12.44 19.20 -5.67
N GLU A 85 13.30 19.04 -4.67
CA GLU A 85 14.28 17.95 -4.65
C GLU A 85 13.67 16.60 -4.29
N THR A 86 14.09 15.56 -5.02
CA THR A 86 13.57 14.20 -4.83
C THR A 86 14.71 13.18 -4.73
N TYR A 87 14.47 12.12 -3.96
CA TYR A 87 15.13 10.83 -4.20
C TYR A 87 14.49 10.19 -5.42
N SER A 88 15.26 9.40 -6.17
CA SER A 88 14.76 8.66 -7.33
C SER A 88 15.26 7.22 -7.31
N VAL A 89 14.40 6.29 -7.69
CA VAL A 89 14.72 4.87 -7.85
C VAL A 89 14.05 4.39 -9.14
N GLU A 90 14.85 3.76 -9.99
CA GLU A 90 14.39 3.08 -11.19
C GLU A 90 13.87 1.68 -10.84
N TYR A 91 12.81 1.25 -11.52
CA TYR A 91 12.27 -0.09 -11.39
C TYR A 91 11.81 -0.64 -12.73
N GLN A 92 11.85 -1.98 -12.84
CA GLN A 92 11.53 -2.70 -14.06
C GLN A 92 10.02 -2.88 -14.20
N LEU A 93 9.52 -2.61 -15.40
CA LEU A 93 8.20 -3.01 -15.88
C LEU A 93 8.34 -4.28 -16.73
N GLU A 94 7.22 -4.84 -17.19
CA GLU A 94 7.24 -5.93 -18.18
C GLU A 94 7.94 -5.52 -19.48
N TYR A 95 7.73 -4.26 -19.89
CA TYR A 95 8.36 -3.66 -21.05
C TYR A 95 8.97 -2.30 -20.67
N GLY A 96 10.23 -2.32 -20.25
CA GLY A 96 11.04 -1.13 -19.99
C GLY A 96 11.20 -0.79 -18.52
N VAL A 97 11.58 0.46 -18.26
CA VAL A 97 11.85 0.98 -16.92
C VAL A 97 10.99 2.21 -16.65
N ASP A 98 10.60 2.37 -15.39
CA ASP A 98 9.96 3.60 -14.89
C ASP A 98 10.71 4.06 -13.63
N VAL A 99 10.48 5.30 -13.22
CA VAL A 99 11.20 5.92 -12.12
C VAL A 99 10.20 6.48 -11.11
N PHE A 100 10.33 6.00 -9.88
CA PHE A 100 9.64 6.58 -8.74
C PHE A 100 10.48 7.64 -8.04
N GLN A 101 9.78 8.62 -7.50
CA GLN A 101 10.32 9.75 -6.79
C GLN A 101 9.63 9.93 -5.43
N LEU A 102 10.43 10.35 -4.46
CA LEU A 102 10.02 10.76 -3.11
C LEU A 102 10.65 12.11 -2.82
N GLN A 103 9.87 13.11 -2.39
CA GLN A 103 10.45 14.41 -2.02
C GLN A 103 11.39 14.25 -0.81
N LYS A 104 12.57 14.87 -0.86
CA LYS A 104 13.58 14.71 0.21
C LYS A 104 13.09 15.20 1.57
N SER A 105 12.18 16.16 1.60
CA SER A 105 11.59 16.72 2.82
C SER A 105 10.37 15.97 3.35
N ALA A 106 9.89 14.93 2.64
CA ALA A 106 8.62 14.29 2.95
C ALA A 106 8.69 13.34 4.15
N LEU A 107 9.86 12.77 4.43
CA LEU A 107 10.09 11.85 5.54
C LEU A 107 11.32 12.28 6.35
N LYS A 108 11.31 11.95 7.63
CA LYS A 108 12.42 12.20 8.56
C LYS A 108 13.17 10.90 8.87
N PRO A 109 14.47 10.97 9.15
CA PRO A 109 15.21 9.81 9.64
C PRO A 109 14.56 9.19 10.88
N GLY A 110 14.45 7.86 10.92
CA GLY A 110 13.82 7.09 12.01
C GLY A 110 12.29 7.07 12.00
N GLN A 111 11.63 7.83 11.12
CA GLN A 111 10.17 7.84 11.01
C GLN A 111 9.66 6.47 10.57
N LYS A 112 8.66 5.92 11.27
CA LYS A 112 8.08 4.61 10.98
C LYS A 112 6.97 4.74 9.94
N VAL A 113 7.12 4.04 8.82
CA VAL A 113 6.28 4.21 7.64
C VAL A 113 5.57 2.91 7.27
N LEU A 114 4.26 2.99 7.06
CA LEU A 114 3.46 1.94 6.44
C LEU A 114 3.35 2.23 4.93
N ILE A 115 3.71 1.27 4.09
CA ILE A 115 3.48 1.38 2.64
C ILE A 115 2.14 0.74 2.31
N VAL A 116 1.29 1.45 1.57
CA VAL A 116 -0.03 0.96 1.17
C VAL A 116 -0.19 1.02 -0.34
N ASP A 117 -0.64 -0.09 -0.92
CA ASP A 117 -1.04 -0.17 -2.31
C ASP A 117 -2.30 -1.01 -2.47
N ASP A 118 -2.87 -1.06 -3.68
CA ASP A 118 -4.05 -1.87 -3.95
C ASP A 118 -3.71 -3.34 -4.22
N LEU A 119 -2.59 -3.60 -4.88
CA LEU A 119 -2.23 -4.92 -5.42
C LEU A 119 -0.73 -5.22 -5.31
N ILE A 120 -0.40 -6.41 -4.84
CA ILE A 120 0.94 -7.00 -4.95
C ILE A 120 0.95 -7.96 -6.14
N ALA A 121 1.62 -7.58 -7.21
CA ALA A 121 1.88 -8.44 -8.37
C ALA A 121 3.32 -9.00 -8.30
N THR A 122 4.23 -8.49 -9.13
CA THR A 122 5.65 -8.89 -9.14
C THR A 122 6.48 -8.29 -8.00
N GLY A 123 5.87 -7.47 -7.14
CA GLY A 123 6.53 -6.78 -6.01
C GLY A 123 7.48 -5.63 -6.39
N GLY A 124 7.70 -5.35 -7.67
CA GLY A 124 8.71 -4.37 -8.12
C GLY A 124 8.43 -2.93 -7.68
N THR A 125 7.16 -2.51 -7.68
CA THR A 125 6.77 -1.16 -7.25
C THR A 125 6.98 -0.95 -5.76
N LEU A 126 6.59 -1.94 -4.94
CA LEU A 126 6.82 -1.92 -3.49
C LEU A 126 8.31 -1.99 -3.16
N GLU A 127 9.08 -2.80 -3.86
CA GLU A 127 10.54 -2.83 -3.68
C GLU A 127 11.17 -1.46 -3.96
N ALA A 128 10.78 -0.80 -5.06
CA ALA A 128 11.25 0.54 -5.37
C ALA A 128 10.86 1.58 -4.29
N ALA A 129 9.64 1.46 -3.76
CA ALA A 129 9.14 2.29 -2.68
C ALA A 129 9.96 2.12 -1.40
N THR A 130 10.26 0.87 -1.00
CA THR A 130 11.09 0.58 0.18
C THR A 130 12.48 1.22 0.06
N LYS A 131 13.13 1.09 -1.10
CA LYS A 131 14.44 1.72 -1.37
C LYS A 131 14.42 3.25 -1.29
N LEU A 132 13.33 3.89 -1.73
CA LEU A 132 13.17 5.35 -1.59
C LEU A 132 13.02 5.77 -0.13
N ILE A 133 12.22 5.03 0.64
CA ILE A 133 12.00 5.29 2.07
C ILE A 133 13.31 5.10 2.84
N GLU A 134 14.06 4.03 2.58
CA GLU A 134 15.38 3.81 3.19
C GLU A 134 16.38 4.94 2.86
N LYS A 135 16.39 5.44 1.62
CA LYS A 135 17.23 6.59 1.23
C LYS A 135 16.90 7.88 2.00
N SER A 136 15.67 8.03 2.48
CA SER A 136 15.26 9.15 3.35
C SER A 136 15.66 8.95 4.82
N GLY A 137 16.17 7.77 5.18
CA GLY A 137 16.49 7.37 6.55
C GLY A 137 15.29 6.93 7.38
N ALA A 138 14.09 6.88 6.79
CA ALA A 138 12.88 6.36 7.44
C ALA A 138 12.89 4.82 7.45
N VAL A 139 12.03 4.24 8.30
CA VAL A 139 11.95 2.80 8.54
C VAL A 139 10.64 2.26 7.98
N VAL A 140 10.73 1.30 7.07
CA VAL A 140 9.54 0.58 6.58
C VAL A 140 9.09 -0.40 7.65
N VAL A 141 7.88 -0.19 8.19
CA VAL A 141 7.26 -1.10 9.16
C VAL A 141 6.65 -2.31 8.45
N GLU A 142 5.88 -2.06 7.39
CA GLU A 142 5.17 -3.09 6.65
C GLU A 142 4.75 -2.59 5.27
N CYS A 143 4.66 -3.51 4.31
CA CYS A 143 3.97 -3.32 3.04
C CYS A 143 2.59 -3.97 3.11
N LEU A 144 1.53 -3.17 2.97
CA LEU A 144 0.15 -3.60 3.12
C LEU A 144 -0.63 -3.40 1.81
N ALA A 145 -1.35 -4.42 1.37
CA ALA A 145 -2.19 -4.35 0.18
C ALA A 145 -3.55 -5.03 0.37
N ILE A 146 -4.51 -4.70 -0.49
CA ILE A 146 -5.79 -5.40 -0.52
C ILE A 146 -5.61 -6.79 -1.11
N MET A 147 -4.97 -6.85 -2.28
CA MET A 147 -4.88 -8.05 -3.08
C MET A 147 -3.42 -8.45 -3.32
N GLU A 148 -3.20 -9.73 -3.55
CA GLU A 148 -1.93 -10.29 -4.01
C GLU A 148 -2.17 -11.38 -5.05
N LEU A 149 -1.38 -11.34 -6.13
CA LEU A 149 -1.28 -12.42 -7.12
C LEU A 149 -0.11 -13.32 -6.71
N THR A 150 -0.38 -14.38 -5.94
CA THR A 150 0.67 -15.22 -5.36
C THR A 150 1.54 -15.94 -6.40
N PRO A 151 1.05 -16.33 -7.61
CA PRO A 151 1.89 -16.97 -8.64
C PRO A 151 3.03 -16.08 -9.15
N LEU A 152 2.89 -14.75 -9.04
CA LEU A 152 3.91 -13.79 -9.46
C LEU A 152 5.03 -13.60 -8.44
N LYS A 153 4.95 -14.27 -7.27
CA LYS A 153 5.98 -14.31 -6.23
C LYS A 153 6.47 -12.93 -5.80
N GLY A 154 5.58 -11.93 -5.72
CA GLY A 154 5.97 -10.56 -5.38
C GLY A 154 6.70 -10.43 -4.05
N ARG A 155 6.37 -11.29 -3.07
CA ARG A 155 7.07 -11.37 -1.77
C ARG A 155 8.55 -11.72 -1.89
N ASP A 156 9.01 -12.35 -2.98
CA ASP A 156 10.42 -12.69 -3.15
C ASP A 156 11.32 -11.44 -3.22
N LYS A 157 10.80 -10.31 -3.72
CA LYS A 157 11.51 -9.02 -3.73
C LYS A 157 11.43 -8.27 -2.41
N LEU A 158 10.59 -8.74 -1.48
CA LEU A 158 10.25 -8.08 -0.23
C LEU A 158 10.65 -8.91 1.00
N LYS A 159 11.55 -9.88 0.85
CA LYS A 159 11.94 -10.84 1.92
C LYS A 159 12.42 -10.19 3.22
N ASN A 160 12.95 -8.97 3.14
CA ASN A 160 13.46 -8.22 4.28
C ASN A 160 12.37 -7.39 4.99
N TYR A 161 11.15 -7.39 4.46
CA TYR A 161 10.04 -6.59 4.96
C TYR A 161 8.88 -7.47 5.38
N LYS A 162 8.11 -6.99 6.36
CA LYS A 162 6.80 -7.57 6.65
C LYS A 162 5.86 -7.20 5.50
N VAL A 163 5.12 -8.20 5.00
CA VAL A 163 4.17 -8.03 3.90
C VAL A 163 2.83 -8.65 4.26
N HIS A 164 1.76 -7.89 4.08
CA HIS A 164 0.39 -8.35 4.28
C HIS A 164 -0.49 -8.03 3.08
N SER A 165 -1.32 -9.01 2.73
CA SER A 165 -2.39 -8.91 1.73
C SER A 165 -3.64 -9.53 2.34
N PHE A 166 -4.79 -8.85 2.19
CA PHE A 166 -6.05 -9.36 2.74
C PHE A 166 -6.67 -10.47 1.88
N ILE A 167 -6.46 -10.40 0.57
CA ILE A 167 -6.98 -11.34 -0.43
C ILE A 167 -5.81 -11.86 -1.24
N GLN A 168 -5.68 -13.18 -1.32
CA GLN A 168 -4.66 -13.86 -2.13
C GLN A 168 -5.36 -14.62 -3.25
N TYR A 169 -4.92 -14.38 -4.48
CA TYR A 169 -5.34 -15.11 -5.67
C TYR A 169 -4.23 -16.08 -6.05
N ASP A 170 -4.56 -17.37 -6.07
CA ASP A 170 -3.63 -18.48 -6.30
C ASP A 170 -3.75 -19.09 -7.71
N GLU A 171 -4.70 -18.64 -8.55
CA GLU A 171 -4.99 -19.20 -9.87
C GLU A 171 -5.11 -18.11 -10.95
N ASP A 172 -4.76 -18.48 -12.19
CA ASP A 172 -4.58 -17.65 -13.40
C ASP A 172 -5.76 -16.72 -13.76
#